data_AF-A0AAN7VUV2-F1
#
_entry.id   AF-A0AAN7VUV2-F1
#
_cell.length_a   1.000
_cell.length_b   1.000
_cell.length_c   1.000
_cell.angle_alpha   90.00
_cell.angle_beta   90.00
_cell.angle_gamma   90.00
#
_symmetry.space_group_name_H-M   'P 1'
#
loop_
_entity.id
_entity.type
_entity.pdbx_description
1 polymer ?
#
loop_
_entity_poly.entity_id
_entity_poly.type
_entity_poly.pdbx_seq_one_letter_code
_entity_poly.pdbx_strand_id
1 'polypeptide(L)'
;MSVDLELPDATEQTEVTEPTTQASTTASAKKKRKRKRTPKNQVLSQLTISDPPWSYLHLQHLISTGPATTNLDAVTAHLQITAALTQFLGLHGAAIPIDILKTECAEVWIRIPAQDHSTLLVAVGGWVSGKGEGWRVKGSSSWDARAMASDAGQDLFND
;
A
#
# COMPACT_ATOMS: atom_id res chain seq x y z
N MET A 1 -24.28 -8.77 -60.32
CA MET A 1 -22.92 -9.22 -60.69
C MET A 1 -22.25 -9.68 -59.41
N SER A 2 -22.04 -10.99 -59.30
CA SER A 2 -21.35 -11.70 -58.21
C SER A 2 -19.86 -11.36 -58.15
N VAL A 3 -19.29 -11.44 -56.94
CA VAL A 3 -18.03 -12.09 -56.49
C VAL A 3 -17.95 -11.76 -54.98
N ASP A 4 -18.06 -12.64 -53.97
CA ASP A 4 -17.54 -13.97 -53.65
C ASP A 4 -16.09 -13.99 -53.12
N LEU A 5 -15.93 -14.62 -51.93
CA LEU A 5 -14.72 -15.18 -51.26
C LEU A 5 -13.57 -14.20 -50.89
N GLU A 6 -12.75 -14.38 -49.83
CA GLU A 6 -12.47 -15.49 -48.91
C GLU A 6 -11.65 -14.95 -47.71
N LEU A 7 -11.85 -15.52 -46.52
CA LEU A 7 -10.79 -15.64 -45.50
C LEU A 7 -9.78 -16.69 -45.99
N PRO A 8 -8.53 -16.63 -45.52
CA PRO A 8 -7.88 -17.89 -45.15
C PRO A 8 -7.49 -17.93 -43.67
N ASP A 9 -8.02 -18.96 -43.02
CA ASP A 9 -7.46 -19.70 -41.90
C ASP A 9 -6.17 -20.42 -42.34
N ALA A 10 -5.15 -20.46 -41.47
CA ALA A 10 -4.09 -21.47 -41.53
C ALA A 10 -3.32 -21.52 -40.22
N THR A 11 -3.61 -22.58 -39.48
CA THR A 11 -2.82 -23.16 -38.39
C THR A 11 -1.50 -23.75 -38.93
N GLU A 12 -0.51 -23.89 -38.05
CA GLU A 12 0.53 -24.96 -37.98
C GLU A 12 2.03 -24.59 -37.89
N GLN A 13 2.63 -25.25 -36.88
CA GLN A 13 3.94 -25.94 -36.84
C GLN A 13 5.21 -25.23 -36.31
N THR A 14 5.54 -25.64 -35.09
CA THR A 14 6.81 -26.27 -34.65
C THR A 14 8.06 -26.08 -35.51
N GLU A 15 9.15 -25.56 -34.91
CA GLU A 15 10.46 -26.24 -35.00
C GLU A 15 11.41 -25.85 -33.86
N VAL A 16 12.04 -26.88 -33.30
CA VAL A 16 13.12 -26.87 -32.31
C VAL A 16 14.43 -26.58 -33.02
N THR A 17 15.31 -25.76 -32.44
CA THR A 17 16.72 -25.71 -32.89
C THR A 17 17.66 -25.63 -31.69
N GLU A 18 18.22 -26.78 -31.33
CA GLU A 18 19.51 -26.87 -30.63
C GLU A 18 20.63 -26.39 -31.56
N PRO A 19 21.68 -25.78 -31.01
CA PRO A 19 23.01 -25.95 -31.57
C PRO A 19 23.88 -26.82 -30.65
N THR A 20 24.10 -28.06 -31.08
CA THR A 20 25.30 -28.83 -30.72
C THR A 20 26.50 -28.19 -31.42
N THR A 21 27.56 -27.85 -30.67
CA THR A 21 28.94 -27.77 -31.22
C THR A 21 29.94 -28.14 -30.13
N GLN A 22 30.56 -29.31 -30.33
CA GLN A 22 31.72 -29.78 -29.59
C GLN A 22 32.97 -28.98 -29.99
N ALA A 23 33.82 -28.68 -29.00
CA ALA A 23 35.25 -28.47 -29.22
C ALA A 23 36.06 -29.04 -28.04
N SER A 24 37.20 -29.59 -28.41
CA SER A 24 38.00 -30.59 -27.70
C SER A 24 39.08 -30.00 -26.77
N THR A 25 39.41 -30.80 -25.75
CA THR A 25 40.70 -30.95 -25.04
C THR A 25 41.65 -29.75 -24.88
N THR A 26 41.90 -29.37 -23.62
CA THR A 26 43.28 -29.38 -23.08
C THR A 26 43.28 -29.46 -21.55
N ALA A 27 43.74 -30.59 -21.04
CA ALA A 27 44.05 -30.77 -19.62
C ALA A 27 45.23 -29.87 -19.25
N SER A 28 44.98 -28.86 -18.42
CA SER A 28 46.04 -28.08 -17.76
C SER A 28 45.81 -28.16 -16.24
N ALA A 29 46.68 -28.93 -15.58
CA ALA A 29 46.71 -29.09 -14.14
C ALA A 29 47.03 -27.75 -13.47
N LYS A 30 46.00 -27.08 -12.95
CA LYS A 30 46.15 -25.85 -12.15
C LYS A 30 45.90 -26.14 -10.67
N LYS A 31 46.89 -25.81 -9.84
CA LYS A 31 46.90 -25.90 -8.37
C LYS A 31 45.56 -25.47 -7.77
N LYS A 32 44.91 -26.39 -7.03
CA LYS A 32 43.71 -26.10 -6.24
C LYS A 32 44.07 -25.19 -5.06
N ARG A 33 43.95 -23.86 -5.25
CA ARG A 33 43.83 -22.92 -4.11
C ARG A 33 42.53 -23.25 -3.38
N LYS A 34 42.61 -23.76 -2.16
CA LYS A 34 41.46 -23.89 -1.25
C LYS A 34 40.90 -22.48 -1.01
N ARG A 35 39.82 -22.13 -1.73
CA ARG A 35 38.98 -20.97 -1.40
C ARG A 35 38.36 -21.26 -0.03
N LYS A 36 38.72 -20.45 0.97
CA LYS A 36 38.02 -20.41 2.26
C LYS A 36 36.61 -19.91 1.96
N ARG A 37 35.62 -20.82 1.91
CA ARG A 37 34.21 -20.46 1.74
C ARG A 37 33.79 -19.72 3.01
N THR A 38 33.48 -18.44 2.89
CA THR A 38 32.67 -17.74 3.88
C THR A 38 31.34 -18.48 4.00
N PRO A 39 30.85 -18.78 5.23
CA PRO A 39 29.55 -19.41 5.40
C PRO A 39 28.50 -18.44 4.86
N LYS A 40 27.80 -18.85 3.80
CA LYS A 40 26.63 -18.11 3.32
C LYS A 40 25.54 -18.33 4.35
N ASN A 41 25.06 -17.26 4.96
CA ASN A 41 23.88 -17.30 5.81
C ASN A 41 22.73 -17.86 4.97
N GLN A 42 22.29 -19.09 5.27
CA GLN A 42 21.17 -19.70 4.56
C GLN A 42 19.90 -19.18 5.22
N VAL A 43 19.23 -18.25 4.53
CA VAL A 43 17.88 -17.82 4.90
C VAL A 43 17.01 -19.08 4.88
N LEU A 44 16.61 -19.52 6.07
CA LEU A 44 15.97 -20.82 6.30
C LEU A 44 14.51 -20.82 5.81
N SER A 45 13.88 -19.65 5.83
CA SER A 45 12.61 -19.35 5.19
C SER A 45 12.46 -17.84 5.04
N GLN A 46 11.89 -17.41 3.92
CA GLN A 46 11.46 -16.03 3.70
C GLN A 46 9.95 -16.07 3.51
N LEU A 47 9.22 -15.43 4.42
CA LEU A 47 7.77 -15.28 4.32
C LEU A 47 7.48 -13.82 3.98
N THR A 48 6.63 -13.63 2.98
CA THR A 48 6.10 -12.31 2.62
C THR A 48 4.63 -12.32 3.02
N ILE A 49 4.22 -11.39 3.88
CA ILE A 49 2.81 -11.18 4.16
C ILE A 49 2.26 -10.40 2.97
N SER A 50 1.49 -11.07 2.12
CA SER A 50 1.01 -10.46 0.87
C SER A 50 -0.20 -9.55 1.07
N ASP A 51 -1.01 -9.77 2.10
CA ASP A 51 -2.29 -9.07 2.29
C ASP A 51 -2.53 -8.72 3.77
N PRO A 52 -2.06 -7.55 4.24
CA PRO A 52 -2.39 -7.10 5.59
C PRO A 52 -3.90 -6.81 5.70
N PRO A 53 -4.57 -7.23 6.77
CA PRO A 53 -6.02 -7.02 6.94
C PRO A 53 -6.38 -5.56 7.25
N TRP A 54 -5.41 -4.76 7.72
CA TRP A 54 -5.60 -3.39 8.16
C TRP A 54 -4.77 -2.41 7.35
N SER A 55 -5.20 -1.17 7.31
CA SER A 55 -4.47 -0.04 6.78
C SER A 55 -4.50 1.12 7.77
N TYR A 56 -3.38 1.83 7.84
CA TYR A 56 -3.09 2.92 8.75
C TYR A 56 -2.99 4.21 7.96
N LEU A 57 -3.69 5.24 8.40
CA LEU A 57 -3.68 6.55 7.78
C LEU A 57 -3.29 7.62 8.78
N HIS A 58 -2.54 8.59 8.28
CA HIS A 58 -2.21 9.81 9.00
C HIS A 58 -2.92 10.98 8.34
N LEU A 59 -3.84 11.58 9.09
CA LEU A 59 -4.67 12.69 8.64
C LEU A 59 -4.28 13.96 9.40
N GLN A 60 -4.36 15.09 8.71
CA GLN A 60 -4.25 16.42 9.27
C GLN A 60 -5.58 17.15 9.07
N HIS A 61 -6.13 17.68 10.15
CA HIS A 61 -7.31 18.53 10.16
C HIS A 61 -6.92 19.95 9.72
N LEU A 62 -7.66 20.48 8.76
CA LEU A 62 -7.49 21.82 8.20
C LEU A 62 -8.65 22.70 8.64
N ILE A 63 -8.34 23.91 9.11
CA ILE A 63 -9.34 24.91 9.55
C ILE A 63 -9.09 26.19 8.76
N SER A 64 -10.12 26.73 8.12
CA SER A 64 -10.00 27.93 7.27
C SER A 64 -9.70 29.23 8.03
N THR A 65 -9.97 29.30 9.34
CA THR A 65 -10.00 30.57 10.12
C THR A 65 -8.83 30.80 11.08
N GLY A 66 -7.64 30.23 10.81
CA GLY A 66 -6.44 30.49 11.62
C GLY A 66 -5.54 29.27 11.76
N PRO A 67 -4.38 29.39 12.44
CA PRO A 67 -3.49 28.26 12.62
C PRO A 67 -4.22 27.13 13.35
N ALA A 68 -4.14 25.92 12.81
CA ALA A 68 -4.81 24.70 13.27
C ALA A 68 -4.24 24.19 14.62
N THR A 69 -4.21 25.04 15.64
CA THR A 69 -3.67 24.72 16.98
C THR A 69 -4.77 24.27 17.95
N THR A 70 -6.00 24.11 17.50
CA THR A 70 -7.05 23.49 18.32
C THR A 70 -6.74 22.02 18.45
N ASN A 71 -6.52 21.56 19.69
CA ASN A 71 -6.42 20.15 20.01
C ASN A 71 -7.71 19.45 19.58
N LEU A 72 -7.59 18.57 18.59
CA LEU A 72 -8.68 17.81 18.04
C LEU A 72 -8.97 16.62 18.94
N ASP A 73 -10.22 16.55 19.38
CA ASP A 73 -10.70 15.43 20.16
C ASP A 73 -10.98 14.22 19.27
N ALA A 74 -10.70 13.02 19.77
CA ALA A 74 -10.90 11.76 19.06
C ALA A 74 -12.37 11.55 18.68
N VAL A 75 -13.32 11.91 19.56
CA VAL A 75 -14.76 11.77 19.27
C VAL A 75 -15.17 12.67 18.10
N THR A 76 -14.63 13.90 18.06
CA THR A 76 -14.92 14.84 16.97
C THR A 76 -14.31 14.36 15.65
N ALA A 77 -13.06 13.89 15.68
CA ALA A 77 -12.41 13.31 14.50
C ALA A 77 -13.22 12.12 13.95
N HIS A 78 -13.66 11.21 14.82
CA HIS A 78 -14.48 10.07 14.43
C HIS A 78 -15.77 10.54 13.75
N LEU A 79 -16.51 11.46 14.38
CA LEU A 79 -17.77 11.97 13.84
C LEU A 79 -17.61 12.61 12.47
N GLN A 80 -16.57 13.42 12.27
CA GLN A 80 -16.31 14.08 10.99
C GLN A 80 -15.94 13.08 9.90
N ILE A 81 -15.12 12.08 10.22
CA ILE A 81 -14.69 11.06 9.25
C ILE A 81 -15.84 10.12 8.90
N THR A 82 -16.63 9.70 9.89
CA THR A 82 -17.87 8.95 9.63
C THR A 82 -18.85 9.77 8.79
N ALA A 83 -18.97 11.08 9.03
CA ALA A 83 -19.79 11.96 8.20
C ALA A 83 -19.26 12.04 6.76
N ALA A 84 -17.93 12.12 6.57
CA ALA A 84 -17.30 12.09 5.25
C ALA A 84 -17.60 10.80 4.50
N LEU A 85 -17.41 9.65 5.16
CA LEU A 85 -17.71 8.34 4.57
C LEU A 85 -19.20 8.17 4.28
N THR A 86 -20.07 8.68 5.15
CA THR A 86 -21.52 8.64 4.94
C THR A 86 -21.95 9.53 3.77
N GLN A 87 -21.31 10.69 3.58
CA GLN A 87 -21.57 11.54 2.42
C GLN A 87 -21.11 10.90 1.11
N PHE A 88 -19.99 10.17 1.13
CA PHE A 88 -19.43 9.52 -0.05
C PHE A 88 -20.13 8.20 -0.41
N LEU A 89 -20.47 7.37 0.57
CA LEU A 89 -21.01 6.01 0.37
C LEU A 89 -22.40 5.76 0.95
N GLY A 90 -23.00 6.73 1.64
CA GLY A 90 -24.26 6.54 2.36
C GLY A 90 -24.11 5.57 3.53
N LEU A 91 -25.10 4.67 3.68
CA LEU A 91 -25.18 3.71 4.78
C LEU A 91 -23.94 2.81 4.89
N HIS A 92 -23.32 2.45 3.76
CA HIS A 92 -22.13 1.61 3.77
C HIS A 92 -20.95 2.31 4.46
N GLY A 93 -20.76 3.61 4.20
CA GLY A 93 -19.70 4.40 4.83
C GLY A 93 -19.85 4.50 6.34
N ALA A 94 -21.09 4.53 6.85
CA ALA A 94 -21.38 4.53 8.28
C ALA A 94 -21.10 3.18 8.95
N ALA A 95 -21.05 2.09 8.17
CA ALA A 95 -20.80 0.74 8.68
C ALA A 95 -19.31 0.35 8.64
N ILE A 96 -18.45 1.16 8.05
CA ILE A 96 -16.99 0.92 8.02
C ILE A 96 -16.46 1.07 9.46
N PRO A 97 -15.77 0.06 10.01
CA PRO A 97 -15.16 0.17 11.33
C PRO A 97 -13.92 1.06 11.26
N ILE A 98 -13.87 2.07 12.11
CA ILE A 98 -12.80 3.07 12.17
C ILE A 98 -12.27 3.12 13.59
N ASP A 99 -10.98 2.85 13.76
CA ASP A 99 -10.33 2.95 15.05
C ASP A 99 -9.34 4.11 15.06
N ILE A 100 -9.52 5.03 16.01
CA ILE A 100 -8.57 6.11 16.25
C ILE A 100 -7.49 5.60 17.19
N LEU A 101 -6.25 5.63 16.72
CA LEU A 101 -5.09 5.17 17.47
C LEU A 101 -4.52 6.28 18.36
N LYS A 102 -4.43 7.49 17.81
CA LYS A 102 -3.82 8.64 18.48
C LYS A 102 -4.32 9.93 17.84
N THR A 103 -4.43 10.97 18.66
CA THR A 103 -4.67 12.34 18.23
C THR A 103 -3.59 13.24 18.84
N GLU A 104 -3.00 14.09 18.01
CA GLU A 104 -2.02 15.09 18.44
C GLU A 104 -2.30 16.42 17.77
N CYS A 105 -2.67 17.44 18.55
CA CYS A 105 -3.01 18.76 18.02
C CYS A 105 -4.06 18.68 16.89
N ALA A 106 -3.65 18.84 15.62
CA ALA A 106 -4.51 18.73 14.46
C ALA A 106 -4.23 17.48 13.61
N GLU A 107 -3.57 16.47 14.17
CA GLU A 107 -3.19 15.24 13.49
C GLU A 107 -3.86 14.03 14.13
N VAL A 108 -4.23 13.06 13.30
CA VAL A 108 -4.95 11.85 13.70
C VAL A 108 -4.38 10.64 12.99
N TRP A 109 -4.14 9.58 13.76
CA TRP A 109 -3.77 8.27 13.24
C TRP A 109 -4.95 7.32 13.36
N ILE A 110 -5.27 6.67 12.25
CA ILE A 110 -6.48 5.86 12.12
C ILE A 110 -6.12 4.51 11.54
N ARG A 111 -6.78 3.47 12.04
CA ARG A 111 -6.79 2.13 11.47
C ARG A 111 -8.16 1.83 10.86
N ILE A 112 -8.14 1.26 9.66
CA ILE A 112 -9.33 0.79 8.94
C ILE A 112 -9.05 -0.55 8.22
N PRO A 113 -10.08 -1.30 7.81
CA PRO A 113 -9.90 -2.47 6.95
C PRO A 113 -9.18 -2.09 5.65
N ALA A 114 -8.26 -2.94 5.20
CA ALA A 114 -7.44 -2.66 4.02
C ALA A 114 -8.26 -2.47 2.74
N GLN A 115 -9.45 -3.10 2.66
CA GLN A 115 -10.34 -3.00 1.51
C GLN A 115 -11.01 -1.62 1.39
N ASP A 116 -11.23 -0.94 2.52
CA ASP A 116 -11.90 0.36 2.57
C ASP A 116 -10.91 1.53 2.49
N HIS A 117 -9.63 1.23 2.31
CA HIS A 117 -8.56 2.21 2.30
C HIS A 117 -8.76 3.33 1.28
N SER A 118 -8.85 2.96 0.00
CA SER A 118 -9.01 3.90 -1.12
C SER A 118 -10.26 4.77 -0.98
N THR A 119 -11.35 4.14 -0.58
CA THR A 119 -12.63 4.78 -0.29
C THR A 119 -12.49 5.87 0.78
N LEU A 120 -11.78 5.59 1.86
CA LEU A 120 -11.57 6.57 2.91
C LEU A 120 -10.73 7.76 2.42
N LEU A 121 -9.66 7.54 1.64
CA LEU A 121 -8.89 8.67 1.07
C LEU A 121 -9.76 9.58 0.22
N VAL A 122 -10.62 9.00 -0.63
CA VAL A 122 -11.50 9.78 -1.52
C VAL A 122 -12.55 10.53 -0.70
N ALA A 123 -13.21 9.85 0.24
CA ALA A 123 -14.22 10.45 1.09
C ALA A 123 -13.66 11.61 1.90
N VAL A 124 -12.51 11.41 2.55
CA VAL A 124 -11.86 12.39 3.41
C VAL A 124 -11.29 13.56 2.59
N GLY A 125 -10.71 13.29 1.42
CA GLY A 125 -10.15 14.32 0.54
C GLY A 125 -11.21 15.21 -0.12
N GLY A 126 -12.43 14.71 -0.32
CA GLY A 126 -13.55 15.47 -0.88
C GLY A 126 -14.44 16.13 0.17
N TRP A 127 -14.25 15.84 1.46
CA TRP A 127 -15.13 16.31 2.52
C TRP A 127 -14.75 17.69 3.03
N VAL A 128 -15.76 18.55 3.15
CA VAL A 128 -15.65 19.88 3.75
C VAL A 128 -16.84 20.11 4.69
N SER A 129 -16.56 20.48 5.92
CA SER A 129 -17.55 20.91 6.91
C SER A 129 -18.20 22.22 6.50
N GLY A 130 -19.44 22.47 6.93
CA GLY A 130 -20.14 23.75 6.69
C GLY A 130 -19.40 24.98 7.28
N LYS A 131 -18.41 24.76 8.14
CA LYS A 131 -17.52 25.79 8.72
C LYS A 131 -16.22 26.01 7.93
N GLY A 132 -16.03 25.34 6.79
CA GLY A 132 -14.79 25.39 6.01
C GLY A 132 -13.66 24.57 6.62
N GLU A 133 -13.98 23.59 7.47
CA GLU A 133 -13.03 22.60 7.98
C GLU A 133 -12.90 21.46 6.97
N GLY A 134 -11.73 20.84 6.87
CA GLY A 134 -11.51 19.72 5.96
C GLY A 134 -10.35 18.86 6.40
N TRP A 135 -10.06 17.82 5.64
CA TRP A 135 -9.01 16.87 5.97
C TRP A 135 -7.97 16.78 4.87
N ARG A 136 -6.72 16.56 5.30
CA ARG A 136 -5.60 16.30 4.42
C ARG A 136 -4.95 14.98 4.80
N VAL A 137 -4.73 14.12 3.83
CA VAL A 137 -3.94 12.90 4.03
C VAL A 137 -2.45 13.28 4.01
N LYS A 138 -1.74 12.98 5.11
CA LYS A 138 -0.28 13.14 5.20
C LYS A 138 0.46 11.88 4.76
N GLY A 139 -0.10 10.71 5.06
CA GLY A 139 0.46 9.42 4.68
C GLY A 139 -0.52 8.27 4.84
N SER A 140 -0.25 7.17 4.13
CA SER A 140 -0.95 5.89 4.29
C SER A 140 -0.02 4.68 4.21
N SER A 141 -0.22 3.69 5.08
CA SER A 141 0.58 2.47 5.24
C SER A 141 -0.33 1.27 5.40
N SER A 142 -0.01 0.11 4.86
CA SER A 142 -0.72 -1.13 5.18
C SER A 142 -0.01 -1.99 6.23
N TRP A 143 1.16 -1.57 6.71
CA TRP A 143 2.01 -2.40 7.58
C TRP A 143 2.21 -1.77 8.96
N ASP A 144 2.35 -0.45 9.03
CA ASP A 144 2.68 0.24 10.27
C ASP A 144 2.30 1.73 10.23
N ALA A 145 1.69 2.22 11.31
CA ALA A 145 1.46 3.64 11.53
C ALA A 145 2.76 4.45 11.71
N ARG A 146 3.87 3.81 12.13
CA ARG A 146 5.21 4.43 12.27
C ARG A 146 5.79 4.90 10.94
N ALA A 147 5.46 4.22 9.85
CA ALA A 147 5.97 4.57 8.53
C ALA A 147 5.39 5.89 7.98
N MET A 148 4.43 6.50 8.69
CA MET A 148 3.60 7.60 8.19
C MET A 148 3.96 8.98 8.74
N ALA A 149 4.73 9.05 9.83
CA ALA A 149 5.21 10.30 10.39
C ALA A 149 6.70 10.16 10.72
N SER A 150 7.51 11.15 10.34
CA SER A 150 8.97 11.11 10.55
C SER A 150 9.39 11.07 12.02
N ASP A 151 8.44 11.12 12.96
CA ASP A 151 8.69 10.99 14.40
C ASP A 151 7.44 10.57 15.20
N ALA A 152 6.25 11.08 14.84
CA ALA A 152 5.05 11.02 15.70
C ALA A 152 4.28 9.69 15.79
N GLY A 153 4.71 8.64 15.08
CA GLY A 153 4.06 7.33 15.09
C GLY A 153 4.79 6.25 15.90
N GLN A 154 6.02 6.53 16.36
CA GLN A 154 6.91 5.53 16.98
C GLN A 154 6.39 4.99 18.31
N ASP A 155 5.69 5.83 19.06
CA ASP A 155 5.15 5.59 20.40
C ASP A 155 3.79 4.88 20.39
N LEU A 156 3.17 4.65 19.23
CA LEU A 156 1.91 3.90 19.12
C LEU A 156 2.03 2.43 19.55
N PHE A 157 3.24 1.87 19.54
CA PHE A 157 3.48 0.44 19.73
C PHE A 157 4.56 0.11 20.76
N ASN A 158 5.05 1.11 21.50
CA ASN A 158 6.01 0.88 22.58
C ASN A 158 5.26 0.99 23.92
N ASP A 159 5.10 -0.14 24.61
CA ASP A 159 4.59 -0.25 25.99
C ASP A 159 5.71 0.01 27.02
#